data_AF-A0A1E7LV12-F1
#
_entry.id   AF-A0A1E7LV12-F1
#
_cell.length_a   1.000
_cell.length_b   1.000
_cell.length_c   1.000
_cell.angle_alpha   90.00
_cell.angle_beta   90.00
_cell.angle_gamma   90.00
#
_symmetry.space_group_name_H-M   'P 1'
#
loop_
_entity.id
_entity.type
_entity.pdbx_description
1 polymer ?
#
loop_
_entity_poly.entity_id
_entity_poly.type
_entity_poly.pdbx_seq_one_letter_code
_entity_poly.pdbx_strand_id
1 'polypeptide(L)'
;MNKCTAVMVTSTPAPVLAMLSHVRELRDGHVLCELGENHEDDHAVMLDDVDNGFGGAVWARWNETGVRTVLLSWCPAGPPEDRACGLFMDHGSGHGWEVIDPTPEAIRRELAKQYPDHFPEYIDDDRD
;
A
#
# COMPACT_ATOMS: atom_id res chain seq x y z
N MET A 1 -5.15 -12.23 -1.08
CA MET A 1 -4.57 -12.06 0.26
C MET A 1 -5.02 -10.73 0.81
N ASN A 2 -5.36 -10.61 2.10
CA ASN A 2 -5.72 -9.31 2.66
C ASN A 2 -4.48 -8.45 2.85
N LYS A 3 -4.65 -7.13 2.87
CA LYS A 3 -3.57 -6.18 3.18
C LYS A 3 -3.03 -6.39 4.59
N CYS A 4 -1.70 -6.39 4.74
CA CYS A 4 -1.07 -6.42 6.05
C CYS A 4 -1.43 -5.17 6.86
N THR A 5 -1.76 -5.36 8.15
CA THR A 5 -2.16 -4.27 9.04
C THR A 5 -1.00 -3.68 9.84
N ALA A 6 0.25 -4.06 9.54
CA ALA A 6 1.41 -3.51 10.22
C ALA A 6 1.59 -2.04 9.86
N VAL A 7 1.89 -1.23 10.87
CA VAL A 7 2.01 0.22 10.76
C VAL A 7 3.41 0.65 11.21
N MET A 8 3.98 1.62 10.50
CA MET A 8 5.14 2.38 10.98
C MET A 8 4.73 3.84 11.17
N VAL A 9 5.23 4.47 12.24
CA VAL A 9 5.08 5.92 12.45
C VAL A 9 6.27 6.62 11.81
N THR A 10 6.01 7.49 10.85
CA THR A 10 7.00 8.39 10.26
C THR A 10 7.02 9.67 11.09
N SER A 11 8.07 9.84 11.90
CA SER A 11 8.34 11.11 12.59
C SER A 11 9.49 11.81 11.89
N THR A 12 9.18 12.52 10.80
CA THR A 12 10.18 13.22 9.99
C THR A 12 10.15 14.71 10.35
N PRO A 13 11.28 15.32 10.76
CA PRO A 13 11.28 16.74 11.06
C PRO A 13 10.74 17.58 9.89
N ALA A 14 9.87 18.54 10.15
CA ALA A 14 9.18 19.34 9.12
C ALA A 14 10.07 19.92 7.99
N PRO A 15 11.32 20.40 8.25
CA PRO A 15 12.21 20.84 7.18
C PRO A 15 12.60 19.74 6.20
N VAL A 16 12.74 18.51 6.69
CA VAL A 16 13.05 17.32 5.88
C VAL A 16 11.80 16.91 5.08
N LEU A 17 10.62 16.97 5.69
CA LEU A 17 9.34 16.70 5.01
C LEU A 17 9.11 17.66 3.82
N ALA A 18 9.43 18.94 3.98
CA ALA A 18 9.31 19.94 2.92
C ALA A 18 10.21 19.62 1.71
N MET A 19 11.44 19.15 1.98
CA MET A 19 12.37 18.72 0.94
C MET A 19 11.91 17.45 0.25
N LEU A 20 11.30 16.52 0.98
CA LEU A 20 10.81 15.23 0.49
C LEU A 20 9.37 15.28 -0.05
N SER A 21 8.83 16.47 -0.33
CA SER A 21 7.45 16.61 -0.84
C SER A 21 7.20 15.94 -2.20
N HIS A 22 8.25 15.60 -2.94
CA HIS A 22 8.18 14.79 -4.16
C HIS A 22 8.01 13.29 -3.87
N VAL A 23 8.42 12.84 -2.68
CA VAL A 23 8.26 11.47 -2.19
C VAL A 23 6.80 11.26 -1.81
N ARG A 24 6.08 10.44 -2.59
CA ARG A 24 4.61 10.32 -2.50
C ARG A 24 4.10 9.94 -1.10
N GLU A 25 4.93 9.32 -0.25
CA GLU A 25 4.46 8.76 1.03
C GLU A 25 5.21 9.19 2.30
N LEU A 26 6.25 10.03 2.21
CA LEU A 26 6.89 10.59 3.42
C LEU A 26 6.15 11.83 3.91
N ARG A 27 4.94 11.64 4.43
CA ARG A 27 4.26 12.63 5.28
C ARG A 27 4.42 12.23 6.74
N ASP A 28 4.42 13.19 7.66
CA ASP A 28 4.30 12.87 9.09
C ASP A 28 2.99 12.12 9.30
N GLY A 29 3.06 10.93 9.91
CA GLY A 29 1.90 10.11 10.12
C GLY A 29 2.19 8.62 10.27
N HIS A 30 1.22 7.82 9.83
CA HIS A 30 1.24 6.37 9.89
C HIS A 30 1.25 5.83 8.46
N VAL A 31 2.23 5.01 8.13
CA VAL A 31 2.28 4.28 6.85
C VAL A 31 1.95 2.81 7.10
N LEU A 32 1.20 2.21 6.18
CA LEU A 32 0.77 0.82 6.24
C LEU A 32 1.69 -0.04 5.37
N CYS A 33 1.92 -1.28 5.80
CA CYS A 33 2.56 -2.27 4.95
C CYS A 33 1.77 -2.47 3.65
N GLU A 34 2.46 -2.46 2.52
CA GLU A 34 1.89 -2.69 1.19
C GLU A 34 1.88 -4.18 0.81
N LEU A 35 2.62 -5.01 1.55
CA LEU A 35 2.55 -6.47 1.42
C LEU A 35 1.21 -6.96 1.99
N GLY A 36 0.73 -8.12 1.52
CA GLY A 36 -0.44 -8.75 2.14
C GLY A 36 -0.08 -9.63 3.34
N GLU A 37 -1.06 -9.91 4.19
CA GLU A 37 -0.89 -10.67 5.44
C GLU A 37 -0.20 -12.03 5.27
N ASN A 38 0.45 -12.53 6.33
CA ASN A 38 1.18 -13.80 6.36
C ASN A 38 2.43 -13.84 5.44
N HIS A 39 3.09 -12.68 5.26
CA HIS A 39 4.44 -12.61 4.69
C HIS A 39 5.51 -12.79 5.78
N GLU A 40 6.65 -13.40 5.45
CA GLU A 40 7.79 -13.57 6.38
C GLU A 40 8.84 -12.46 6.26
N ASP A 41 8.77 -11.65 5.20
CA ASP A 41 9.66 -10.50 4.99
C ASP A 41 9.46 -9.38 6.01
N ASP A 42 10.47 -8.50 6.14
CA ASP A 42 10.26 -7.19 6.75
C ASP A 42 9.10 -6.47 6.06
N HIS A 43 8.23 -5.84 6.85
CA HIS A 43 7.17 -4.98 6.33
C HIS A 43 7.75 -3.89 5.44
N ALA A 44 7.00 -3.49 4.43
CA ALA A 44 7.50 -2.57 3.42
C ALA A 44 6.42 -1.59 2.93
N VAL A 45 6.87 -0.38 2.60
CA VAL A 45 6.06 0.64 1.94
C VAL A 45 6.95 1.42 0.97
N MET A 46 6.44 1.64 -0.24
CA MET A 46 7.08 2.48 -1.23
C MET A 46 7.02 3.93 -0.78
N LEU A 47 8.17 4.59 -0.72
CA LEU A 47 8.26 6.00 -0.39
C LEU A 47 8.24 6.84 -1.67
N ASP A 48 9.13 6.52 -2.61
CA ASP A 48 9.35 7.29 -3.84
C ASP A 48 9.59 6.38 -5.04
N ASP A 49 9.03 6.72 -6.19
CA ASP A 49 9.40 6.11 -7.46
C ASP A 49 10.66 6.79 -8.02
N VAL A 50 11.64 5.98 -8.42
CA VAL A 50 12.90 6.50 -8.95
C VAL A 50 12.84 6.49 -10.46
N ASP A 51 12.31 7.58 -11.02
CA ASP A 51 12.03 7.76 -12.46
C ASP A 51 13.28 8.01 -13.34
N ASN A 52 14.50 7.88 -12.80
CA ASN A 52 15.74 8.21 -13.49
C ASN A 52 16.39 7.03 -14.26
N GLY A 53 15.62 6.00 -14.62
CA GLY A 53 16.08 4.87 -15.42
C GLY A 53 16.70 3.71 -14.62
N PHE A 54 16.74 3.79 -13.28
CA PHE A 54 17.13 2.68 -12.41
C PHE A 54 16.09 1.55 -12.35
N GLY A 55 14.85 1.80 -12.79
CA GLY A 55 13.79 0.78 -12.79
C GLY A 55 13.45 0.29 -11.38
N GLY A 56 13.29 1.21 -10.42
CA GLY A 56 13.00 0.87 -9.03
C GLY A 56 12.38 2.01 -8.24
N ALA A 57 12.30 1.79 -6.92
CA ALA A 57 11.74 2.73 -5.96
C ALA A 57 12.54 2.73 -4.65
N VAL A 58 12.42 3.82 -3.91
CA VAL A 58 12.87 3.91 -2.52
C VAL A 58 11.80 3.30 -1.63
N TRP A 59 12.18 2.34 -0.79
CA TRP A 59 11.30 1.63 0.13
C TRP A 59 11.73 1.88 1.57
N ALA A 60 10.77 2.08 2.47
CA ALA A 60 10.98 1.84 3.88
C ALA A 60 10.70 0.37 4.17
N ARG A 61 11.65 -0.30 4.83
CA ARG A 61 11.49 -1.66 5.35
C ARG A 61 11.65 -1.67 6.84
N TRP A 62 10.75 -2.31 7.57
CA TRP A 62 10.79 -2.35 9.03
C TRP A 62 10.36 -3.70 9.60
N ASN A 63 10.86 -3.96 10.79
CA ASN A 63 10.46 -5.07 11.65
C ASN A 63 10.55 -4.61 13.12
N GLU A 64 10.48 -5.55 14.05
CA GLU A 64 10.57 -5.26 15.50
C GLU A 64 11.89 -4.60 15.93
N THR A 65 12.97 -4.77 15.17
CA THR A 65 14.31 -4.27 15.51
C THR A 65 14.57 -2.86 14.99
N GLY A 66 13.81 -2.39 14.00
CA GLY A 66 13.95 -1.03 13.48
C GLY A 66 13.49 -0.86 12.04
N VAL A 67 13.82 0.30 11.48
CA VAL A 67 13.50 0.72 10.12
C VAL A 67 14.77 0.97 9.31
N ARG A 68 14.76 0.62 8.03
CA ARG A 68 15.76 1.00 7.04
C ARG A 68 15.12 1.50 5.76
N THR A 69 15.79 2.43 5.09
CA THR A 69 15.42 2.88 3.75
C THR A 69 16.35 2.25 2.72
N VAL A 70 15.81 1.70 1.64
CA VAL A 70 16.57 0.97 0.61
C VAL A 70 16.01 1.23 -0.78
N LEU A 71 16.88 1.38 -1.77
CA LEU A 71 16.50 1.42 -3.19
C LEU A 71 16.39 -0.01 -3.71
N LEU A 72 15.22 -0.40 -4.22
CA LEU A 72 14.97 -1.73 -4.76
C LEU A 72 14.36 -1.63 -6.15
N SER A 73 14.78 -2.53 -7.04
CA SER A 73 14.21 -2.65 -8.38
C SER A 73 12.74 -3.09 -8.31
N TRP A 74 11.96 -2.71 -9.31
CA TRP A 74 10.58 -3.18 -9.44
C TRP A 74 10.52 -4.69 -9.68
N CYS A 75 9.48 -5.32 -9.16
CA CYS A 75 9.12 -6.67 -9.53
C CYS A 75 8.85 -6.72 -11.05
N PRO A 76 9.51 -7.62 -11.81
CA PRO A 76 9.36 -7.68 -13.26
C PRO A 76 8.05 -8.33 -13.69
N ALA A 77 7.25 -8.82 -12.74
CA ALA A 77 5.98 -9.46 -13.04
C ALA A 77 4.96 -8.43 -13.55
N GLY A 78 4.56 -8.60 -14.80
CA GLY A 78 3.30 -8.09 -15.33
C GLY A 78 2.21 -9.15 -15.15
N PRO A 79 0.94 -8.76 -15.02
CA PRO A 79 -0.17 -9.70 -14.97
C PRO A 79 -0.46 -10.16 -16.41
N PRO A 80 -1.45 -11.03 -16.62
CA PRO A 80 -1.97 -11.28 -17.97
C PRO A 80 -2.62 -10.07 -18.66
N GLU A 81 -2.89 -8.95 -17.94
CA GLU A 81 -3.69 -7.80 -18.42
C GLU A 81 -3.10 -6.42 -18.00
N ASP A 82 -1.83 -6.15 -18.36
CA ASP A 82 -1.18 -4.82 -18.37
C ASP A 82 -0.92 -4.05 -17.03
N ARG A 83 -1.15 -4.62 -15.84
CA ARG A 83 -0.82 -4.00 -14.53
C ARG A 83 0.45 -4.52 -13.83
N ALA A 84 1.57 -3.81 -13.91
CA ALA A 84 2.78 -4.19 -13.18
C ALA A 84 2.55 -4.38 -11.65
N CYS A 85 3.33 -5.26 -11.04
CA CYS A 85 3.15 -5.71 -9.64
C CYS A 85 3.27 -4.58 -8.59
N GLY A 86 3.84 -3.42 -8.92
CA GLY A 86 3.96 -2.27 -8.00
C GLY A 86 4.80 -2.51 -6.74
N LEU A 87 5.30 -3.73 -6.51
CA LEU A 87 6.17 -4.12 -5.41
C LEU A 87 7.62 -4.26 -5.88
N PHE A 88 8.57 -4.33 -4.94
CA PHE A 88 9.99 -4.55 -5.23
C PHE A 88 10.28 -5.99 -5.67
N MET A 89 11.41 -6.22 -6.33
CA MET A 89 11.88 -7.55 -6.75
C MET A 89 12.07 -8.50 -5.57
N ASP A 90 11.67 -9.76 -5.75
CA ASP A 90 11.74 -10.82 -4.72
C ASP A 90 11.00 -10.48 -3.41
N HIS A 91 9.90 -9.73 -3.51
CA HIS A 91 8.96 -9.60 -2.40
C HIS A 91 8.37 -10.98 -2.05
N GLY A 92 8.40 -11.38 -0.78
CA GLY A 92 7.93 -12.69 -0.30
C GLY A 92 6.42 -12.79 -0.09
N SER A 93 5.66 -11.81 -0.58
CA SER A 93 4.21 -11.84 -0.62
C SER A 93 3.68 -12.25 -2.00
N GLY A 94 2.37 -12.45 -2.12
CA GLY A 94 1.69 -12.39 -3.41
C GLY A 94 1.90 -11.04 -4.10
N HIS A 95 1.73 -11.00 -5.42
CA HIS A 95 1.89 -9.79 -6.22
C HIS A 95 0.90 -8.70 -5.80
N GLY A 96 1.20 -7.42 -6.07
CA GLY A 96 0.38 -6.29 -5.60
C GLY A 96 -1.09 -6.37 -6.00
N TRP A 97 -1.41 -6.99 -7.15
CA TRP A 97 -2.80 -7.23 -7.59
C TRP A 97 -3.53 -8.32 -6.78
N GLU A 98 -2.83 -9.15 -6.03
CA GLU A 98 -3.38 -10.18 -5.16
C GLU A 98 -3.64 -9.67 -3.73
N VAL A 99 -3.11 -8.49 -3.40
CA VAL A 99 -3.30 -7.82 -2.10
C VAL A 99 -4.58 -6.99 -2.14
N ILE A 100 -5.56 -7.38 -1.33
CA ILE A 100 -6.87 -6.75 -1.24
C ILE A 100 -6.94 -5.99 0.08
N ASP A 101 -7.12 -4.68 0.02
CA ASP A 101 -7.49 -3.88 1.20
C ASP A 101 -9.00 -3.99 1.42
N PRO A 102 -9.48 -4.63 2.51
CA PRO A 102 -10.91 -4.73 2.78
C PRO A 102 -11.53 -3.42 3.26
N THR A 103 -10.70 -2.43 3.63
CA THR A 103 -11.15 -1.18 4.26
C THR A 103 -12.06 -0.34 3.36
N PRO A 104 -11.73 -0.10 2.07
CA PRO A 104 -12.59 0.67 1.19
C PRO A 104 -13.98 0.05 1.02
N GLU A 105 -14.05 -1.28 0.92
CA GLU A 105 -15.32 -2.01 0.80
C GLU A 105 -16.14 -1.94 2.09
N ALA A 106 -15.50 -2.10 3.25
CA ALA A 106 -16.15 -1.92 4.55
C ALA A 106 -16.70 -0.49 4.73
N ILE A 107 -15.92 0.53 4.34
CA ILE A 107 -16.36 1.93 4.35
C ILE A 107 -17.57 2.14 3.43
N ARG A 108 -17.53 1.62 2.19
CA ARG A 108 -18.64 1.71 1.25
C ARG A 108 -19.93 1.11 1.82
N ARG A 109 -19.84 -0.06 2.44
CA ARG A 109 -21.01 -0.70 3.10
C ARG A 109 -21.60 0.14 4.22
N GLU A 110 -20.76 0.79 5.02
CA GLU A 110 -21.25 1.66 6.09
C GLU A 110 -21.88 2.95 5.55
N LEU A 111 -21.27 3.54 4.53
CA LEU A 111 -21.82 4.71 3.84
C LEU A 111 -23.14 4.39 3.14
N ALA A 112 -23.29 3.20 2.55
CA ALA A 112 -24.53 2.77 1.91
C ALA A 112 -25.72 2.73 2.88
N LYS A 113 -25.51 2.39 4.15
CA LYS A 113 -26.58 2.43 5.17
C LYS A 113 -27.08 3.84 5.43
N GLN A 114 -26.20 4.84 5.33
CA GLN A 114 -26.52 6.24 5.59
C GLN A 114 -27.03 6.96 4.34
N TYR A 115 -26.58 6.52 3.16
CA TYR A 115 -26.83 7.16 1.87
C TYR A 115 -27.18 6.13 0.78
N PRO A 116 -28.32 5.41 0.91
CA PRO A 116 -28.67 4.32 0.00
C PRO A 116 -28.79 4.75 -1.46
N ASP A 117 -29.28 5.97 -1.73
CA ASP A 117 -29.42 6.51 -3.09
C ASP A 117 -28.07 6.71 -3.81
N HIS A 118 -26.95 6.77 -3.07
CA HIS A 118 -25.60 6.89 -3.64
C HIS A 118 -24.92 5.53 -3.86
N PHE A 119 -25.49 4.45 -3.33
CA PHE A 119 -24.90 3.10 -3.32
C PHE A 119 -25.96 2.04 -3.68
N PRO A 120 -26.61 2.14 -4.85
CA PRO A 120 -27.73 1.27 -5.24
C PRO A 120 -27.34 -0.22 -5.31
N GLU A 121 -26.07 -0.54 -5.54
CA GLU A 121 -25.53 -1.89 -5.58
C GLU A 121 -25.48 -2.59 -4.21
N TYR A 122 -25.69 -1.85 -3.12
CA TYR A 122 -25.72 -2.35 -1.75
C TYR A 122 -27.14 -2.40 -1.15
N ILE A 123 -28.16 -2.05 -1.93
CA ILE A 123 -29.56 -2.22 -1.54
C ILE A 123 -29.90 -3.68 -1.79
N ASP A 124 -29.92 -4.49 -0.73
CA ASP A 124 -30.54 -5.82 -0.80
C ASP A 124 -31.99 -5.63 -1.24
N ASP A 125 -32.40 -6.33 -2.31
CA ASP A 125 -33.80 -6.43 -2.73
C ASP A 125 -34.52 -7.28 -1.67
N ASP A 126 -34.81 -6.68 -0.51
CA ASP A 126 -35.71 -7.20 0.53
C ASP A 126 -37.15 -7.22 -0.05
N ARG A 127 -37.35 -8.03 -1.08
CA ARG A 127 -38.64 -8.40 -1.64
C ARG A 127 -38.86 -9.89 -1.39
N ASP A 128 -39.15 -10.19 -0.13
CA ASP A 128 -40.06 -11.29 0.23
C ASP A 128 -41.52 -10.84 0.02
#